data_AF-K1RHY2-F1
#
_entry.id   AF-K1RHY2-F1
#
_cell.length_a   1.000
_cell.length_b   1.000
_cell.length_c   1.000
_cell.angle_alpha   90.00
_cell.angle_beta   90.00
_cell.angle_gamma   90.00
#
_symmetry.space_group_name_H-M   'P 1'
#
loop_
_entity.id
_entity.type
_entity.pdbx_description
1 polymer ?
#
loop_
_entity_poly.entity_id
_entity_poly.type
_entity_poly.pdbx_seq_one_letter_code
_entity_poly.pdbx_strand_id
1 'polypeptide(L)'
;MESVHDYQLQQNMLITLLFLALFTGWRTFYDRVKRSLRQVTVVVVGGGPVGLLAAFLALRSGRAGKIVIFEEKDRKSILNGQYQLTFDRQSVEFLRESGIDFDNIEGCRHDNNFTTKVGVFVEFILVRLTTPDNNVTLRFGSKFDKETCKELDGIQGRLLVIACDGRNGQASRLLGLDEFSEQHSCNAYGAIAAIERTEARDVPTPEKRVHNLTFDLSAYGAYHSDNDCSPGFSLKVFGNSKHRFISLAISKCESSVVKALRTILDRSMMRNIFMKCFNLYKMGYEQSLSESYALNHMKFSPRLFEIKLSQRCETVAYFHDCDTFVLAEGEAALSFNFHTGLDINPAIRGLMSLSKFIEMITLAESEHSISNALLFKMKHNEFVCKDLIRNGLREYMFS
;
A
#
# COMPACT_ATOMS: atom_id res chain seq x y z
N MET A 1 77.61 0.11 -18.58
CA MET A 1 76.39 0.13 -19.42
C MET A 1 75.16 -0.38 -18.69
N GLU A 2 75.28 -1.15 -17.59
CA GLU A 2 74.12 -1.61 -16.80
C GLU A 2 73.36 -0.48 -16.05
N SER A 3 74.05 0.54 -15.53
CA SER A 3 73.41 1.62 -14.75
C SER A 3 72.47 2.52 -15.55
N VAL A 4 72.67 2.66 -16.86
CA VAL A 4 71.81 3.48 -17.74
C VAL A 4 70.50 2.75 -18.04
N HIS A 5 70.56 1.41 -18.11
CA HIS A 5 69.40 0.58 -18.39
C HIS A 5 68.46 0.48 -17.18
N ASP A 6 69.02 0.35 -15.97
CA ASP A 6 68.26 0.40 -14.71
C ASP A 6 67.58 1.76 -14.49
N TYR A 7 68.23 2.86 -14.85
CA TYR A 7 67.66 4.21 -14.71
C TYR A 7 66.49 4.44 -15.68
N GLN A 8 66.59 3.94 -16.91
CA GLN A 8 65.50 3.97 -17.89
C GLN A 8 64.33 3.06 -17.47
N LEU A 9 64.62 1.89 -16.89
CA LEU A 9 63.60 0.98 -16.36
C LEU A 9 62.83 1.62 -15.19
N GLN A 10 63.54 2.27 -14.26
CA GLN A 10 62.94 3.00 -13.15
C GLN A 10 62.09 4.18 -13.62
N GLN A 11 62.56 4.97 -14.59
CA GLN A 11 61.77 6.06 -15.18
C GLN A 11 60.49 5.55 -15.86
N ASN A 12 60.59 4.48 -16.65
CA ASN A 12 59.43 3.91 -17.33
C ASN A 12 58.41 3.34 -16.33
N MET A 13 58.86 2.73 -15.23
CA MET A 13 57.97 2.28 -14.16
C MET A 13 57.29 3.45 -13.44
N LEU A 14 58.01 4.53 -13.15
CA LEU A 14 57.46 5.73 -12.50
C LEU A 14 56.41 6.41 -13.38
N ILE A 15 56.68 6.54 -14.68
CA ILE A 15 55.74 7.10 -15.66
C ILE A 15 54.51 6.20 -15.79
N THR A 16 54.70 4.88 -15.84
CA THR A 16 53.58 3.92 -15.93
C THR A 16 52.72 3.95 -14.68
N LEU A 17 53.32 4.01 -13.49
CA LEU A 17 52.60 4.14 -12.21
C LEU A 17 51.84 5.46 -12.13
N LEU A 18 52.45 6.56 -12.56
CA LEU A 18 51.83 7.89 -12.56
C LEU A 18 50.67 7.96 -13.56
N PHE A 19 50.83 7.37 -14.75
CA PHE A 19 49.76 7.23 -15.73
C PHE A 19 48.61 6.36 -15.20
N LEU A 20 48.90 5.21 -14.60
CA LEU A 20 47.90 4.34 -13.99
C LEU A 20 47.16 5.05 -12.85
N ALA A 21 47.86 5.79 -11.99
CA ALA A 21 47.27 6.54 -10.88
C ALA A 21 46.37 7.68 -11.38
N LEU A 22 46.81 8.44 -12.39
CA LEU A 22 46.01 9.50 -13.00
C LEU A 22 44.80 8.93 -13.75
N PHE A 23 44.98 7.85 -14.51
CA PHE A 23 43.89 7.20 -15.25
C PHE A 23 42.83 6.62 -14.31
N THR A 24 43.26 5.88 -13.28
CA THR A 24 42.35 5.32 -12.28
C THR A 24 41.67 6.40 -11.46
N GLY A 25 42.40 7.44 -11.05
CA GLY A 25 41.86 8.61 -10.35
C GLY A 25 40.82 9.36 -11.19
N TRP A 26 41.15 9.67 -12.44
CA TRP A 26 40.25 10.33 -13.39
C TRP A 26 39.02 9.48 -13.69
N ARG A 27 39.20 8.18 -13.97
CA ARG A 27 38.09 7.25 -14.21
C ARG A 27 37.17 7.18 -12.99
N THR A 28 37.72 7.07 -11.79
CA THR A 28 36.94 7.03 -10.55
C THR A 28 36.17 8.33 -10.32
N PHE A 29 36.79 9.47 -10.59
CA PHE A 29 36.13 10.78 -10.50
C PHE A 29 35.02 10.92 -11.54
N TYR A 30 35.30 10.59 -12.80
CA TYR A 30 34.33 10.62 -13.89
C TYR A 30 33.14 9.69 -13.61
N ASP A 31 33.40 8.46 -13.16
CA ASP A 31 32.36 7.50 -12.80
C ASP A 31 31.52 8.01 -11.63
N ARG A 32 32.13 8.67 -10.64
CA ARG A 32 31.41 9.29 -9.52
C ARG A 32 30.51 10.44 -9.98
N VAL A 33 31.02 11.34 -10.83
CA VAL A 33 30.24 12.46 -11.39
C VAL A 33 29.10 11.95 -12.27
N LYS A 34 29.38 10.98 -13.15
CA LYS A 34 28.39 10.34 -14.00
C LYS A 34 27.30 9.68 -13.17
N ARG A 35 27.67 8.94 -12.12
CA ARG A 35 26.71 8.31 -11.19
C ARG A 35 25.90 9.33 -10.41
N SER A 36 26.44 10.49 -10.05
CA SER A 36 25.65 11.55 -9.38
C SER A 36 24.62 12.20 -10.30
N LEU A 37 24.87 12.22 -11.61
CA LEU A 37 23.98 12.82 -12.61
C LEU A 37 22.93 11.84 -13.16
N ARG A 38 23.05 10.54 -12.88
CA ARG A 38 22.08 9.55 -13.36
C ARG A 38 20.72 9.73 -12.69
N GLN A 39 19.71 9.65 -13.54
CA GLN A 39 18.31 9.75 -13.18
C GLN A 39 17.51 8.65 -13.89
N VAL A 40 16.34 8.35 -13.33
CA VAL A 40 15.34 7.45 -13.89
C VAL A 40 14.06 8.23 -14.17
N THR A 41 13.36 7.89 -15.24
CA THR A 41 11.98 8.37 -15.45
C THR A 41 11.04 7.45 -14.68
N VAL A 42 10.15 8.00 -13.86
CA VAL A 42 9.20 7.23 -13.07
C VAL A 42 7.79 7.47 -13.59
N VAL A 43 7.09 6.41 -13.95
CA VAL A 43 5.69 6.43 -14.36
C VAL A 43 4.88 5.72 -13.28
N VAL A 44 3.88 6.39 -12.73
CA VAL A 44 2.96 5.81 -11.75
C VAL A 44 1.59 5.68 -12.38
N VAL A 45 1.02 4.48 -12.33
CA VAL A 45 -0.32 4.18 -12.83
C VAL A 45 -1.26 4.03 -11.63
N GLY A 46 -2.20 4.95 -11.48
CA GLY A 46 -3.06 5.11 -10.31
C GLY A 46 -2.67 6.35 -9.50
N GLY A 47 -3.56 7.34 -9.46
CA GLY A 47 -3.46 8.60 -8.72
C GLY A 47 -4.18 8.58 -7.36
N GLY A 48 -4.42 7.39 -6.81
CA GLY A 48 -4.87 7.21 -5.43
C GLY A 48 -3.75 7.48 -4.39
N PRO A 49 -4.06 7.32 -3.09
CA PRO A 49 -3.10 7.62 -2.02
C PRO A 49 -1.76 6.88 -2.15
N VAL A 50 -1.79 5.60 -2.51
CA VAL A 50 -0.58 4.77 -2.64
C VAL A 50 0.26 5.22 -3.84
N GLY A 51 -0.35 5.47 -5.00
CA GLY A 51 0.37 5.91 -6.19
C GLY A 51 0.98 7.30 -6.03
N LEU A 52 0.24 8.25 -5.44
CA LEU A 52 0.78 9.57 -5.14
C LEU A 52 1.90 9.51 -4.10
N LEU A 53 1.81 8.62 -3.11
CA LEU A 53 2.90 8.35 -2.18
C LEU A 53 4.12 7.76 -2.90
N ALA A 54 3.93 6.81 -3.82
CA ALA A 54 5.02 6.24 -4.61
C ALA A 54 5.73 7.33 -5.44
N ALA A 55 4.97 8.21 -6.09
CA ALA A 55 5.51 9.36 -6.81
C ALA A 55 6.26 10.33 -5.88
N PHE A 56 5.71 10.61 -4.70
CA PHE A 56 6.37 11.47 -3.70
C PHE A 56 7.69 10.87 -3.23
N LEU A 57 7.72 9.57 -2.90
CA LEU A 57 8.95 8.88 -2.50
C LEU A 57 9.97 8.81 -3.63
N ALA A 58 9.51 8.63 -4.87
CA ALA A 58 10.36 8.70 -6.05
C ALA A 58 11.02 10.08 -6.21
N LEU A 59 10.25 11.16 -6.03
CA LEU A 59 10.80 12.52 -6.01
C LEU A 59 11.83 12.71 -4.89
N ARG A 60 11.50 12.25 -3.67
CA ARG A 60 12.38 12.36 -2.49
C ARG A 60 13.65 11.52 -2.57
N SER A 61 13.70 10.52 -3.45
CA SER A 61 14.92 9.74 -3.71
C SER A 61 16.06 10.58 -4.30
N GLY A 62 15.74 11.73 -4.92
CA GLY A 62 16.71 12.56 -5.64
C GLY A 62 17.21 11.94 -6.96
N ARG A 63 16.66 10.79 -7.36
CA ARG A 63 17.05 10.05 -8.58
C ARG A 63 15.97 10.06 -9.65
N ALA A 64 14.74 10.47 -9.34
CA ALA A 64 13.69 10.63 -10.34
C ALA A 64 13.90 11.96 -11.10
N GLY A 65 14.25 11.88 -12.39
CA GLY A 65 14.46 13.06 -13.24
C GLY A 65 13.17 13.62 -13.85
N LYS A 66 12.19 12.73 -14.05
CA LYS A 66 10.84 13.04 -14.51
C LYS A 66 9.87 12.06 -13.89
N ILE A 67 8.71 12.55 -13.45
CA ILE A 67 7.62 11.71 -12.92
C ILE A 67 6.37 11.95 -13.76
N VAL A 68 5.71 10.89 -14.21
CA VAL A 68 4.42 10.95 -14.89
C VAL A 68 3.41 10.14 -14.10
N ILE A 69 2.24 10.70 -13.82
CA ILE A 69 1.18 10.00 -13.07
C ILE A 69 -0.06 9.89 -13.95
N PHE A 70 -0.51 8.67 -14.18
CA PHE A 70 -1.75 8.35 -14.89
C PHE A 70 -2.84 8.01 -13.90
N GLU A 71 -4.04 8.52 -14.13
CA GLU A 71 -5.21 8.23 -13.30
C GLU A 71 -6.47 8.32 -14.14
N GLU A 72 -7.24 7.22 -14.15
CA GLU A 72 -8.48 7.09 -14.92
C GLU A 72 -9.55 8.07 -14.45
N LYS A 73 -9.59 8.36 -13.14
CA LYS A 73 -10.54 9.31 -12.56
C LYS A 73 -10.08 10.74 -12.73
N ASP A 74 -11.04 11.65 -12.89
CA ASP A 74 -10.79 13.07 -12.81
C ASP A 74 -10.37 13.49 -11.40
N ARG A 75 -9.51 14.52 -11.32
CA ARG A 75 -8.95 15.05 -10.06
C ARG A 75 -10.03 15.35 -9.03
N LYS A 76 -11.15 15.95 -9.48
CA LYS A 76 -12.28 16.30 -8.61
C LYS A 76 -12.91 15.05 -7.97
N SER A 77 -13.03 13.94 -8.69
CA SER A 77 -13.58 12.70 -8.14
C SER A 77 -12.70 12.13 -7.02
N ILE A 78 -11.38 12.24 -7.13
CA ILE A 78 -10.43 11.68 -6.14
C ILE A 78 -10.41 12.54 -4.88
N LEU A 79 -10.37 13.86 -5.06
CA LEU A 79 -10.40 14.82 -3.95
C LEU A 79 -11.72 14.75 -3.17
N ASN A 80 -12.83 14.46 -3.85
CA ASN A 80 -14.13 14.28 -3.20
C ASN A 80 -14.37 12.86 -2.69
N GLY A 81 -13.33 12.02 -2.59
CA GLY A 81 -13.44 10.69 -2.02
C GLY A 81 -14.00 10.73 -0.60
N GLN A 82 -15.06 9.96 -0.35
CA GLN A 82 -15.83 10.01 0.91
C GLN A 82 -15.38 8.97 1.93
N TYR A 83 -14.13 8.51 1.84
CA TYR A 83 -13.56 7.56 2.79
C TYR A 83 -12.37 8.19 3.53
N GLN A 84 -12.05 7.63 4.69
CA GLN A 84 -10.91 8.08 5.49
C GLN A 84 -9.73 7.12 5.37
N LEU A 85 -8.55 7.66 5.61
CA LEU A 85 -7.31 6.91 5.75
C LEU A 85 -6.92 6.93 7.22
N THR A 86 -6.47 5.80 7.74
CA THR A 86 -5.83 5.72 9.06
C THR A 86 -4.44 5.17 8.88
N PHE A 87 -3.46 5.94 9.33
CA PHE A 87 -2.04 5.61 9.34
C PHE A 87 -1.66 5.11 10.72
N ASP A 88 -1.08 3.90 10.77
CA ASP A 88 -0.52 3.35 12.00
C ASP A 88 0.78 4.07 12.39
N ARG A 89 1.24 3.83 13.62
CA ARG A 89 2.46 4.44 14.15
C ARG A 89 3.66 4.27 13.21
N GLN A 90 3.88 3.05 12.71
CA GLN A 90 5.03 2.74 11.85
C GLN A 90 4.96 3.52 10.53
N SER A 91 3.77 3.60 9.93
CA SER A 91 3.55 4.36 8.71
C SER A 91 3.72 5.86 8.93
N VAL A 92 3.24 6.39 10.06
CA VAL A 92 3.45 7.81 10.43
C VAL A 92 4.94 8.11 10.61
N GLU A 93 5.70 7.26 11.32
CA GLU A 93 7.14 7.43 11.53
C GLU A 93 7.90 7.45 10.19
N PHE A 94 7.69 6.43 9.34
CA PHE A 94 8.33 6.35 8.02
C PHE A 94 7.99 7.54 7.10
N LEU A 95 6.72 7.93 7.03
CA LEU A 95 6.28 9.02 6.16
C LEU A 95 6.82 10.37 6.68
N ARG A 96 6.91 10.56 8.00
CA ARG A 96 7.53 11.75 8.60
C ARG A 96 9.02 11.85 8.25
N GLU A 97 9.76 10.75 8.37
CA GLU A 97 11.17 10.68 7.96
C GLU A 97 11.35 10.97 6.45
N SER A 98 10.36 10.60 5.64
CA SER A 98 10.32 10.88 4.21
C SER A 98 9.98 12.34 3.86
N GLY A 99 9.56 13.14 4.85
CA GLY A 99 9.24 14.57 4.71
C GLY A 99 7.75 14.91 4.66
N ILE A 100 6.86 13.98 5.05
CA ILE A 100 5.43 14.29 5.22
C ILE A 100 5.21 14.92 6.58
N ASP A 101 4.71 16.14 6.56
CA ASP A 101 4.35 16.89 7.74
C ASP A 101 2.88 16.66 8.11
N PHE A 102 2.66 15.69 9.00
CA PHE A 102 1.33 15.37 9.50
C PHE A 102 0.70 16.46 10.38
N ASP A 103 1.48 17.42 10.88
CA ASP A 103 0.94 18.51 11.70
C ASP A 103 0.27 19.59 10.84
N ASN A 104 0.56 19.58 9.54
CA ASN A 104 -0.07 20.42 8.52
C ASN A 104 -1.14 19.68 7.68
N ILE A 105 -1.63 18.53 8.16
CA ILE A 105 -2.72 17.79 7.53
C ILE A 105 -3.92 17.81 8.47
N GLU A 106 -5.08 18.25 7.98
CA GLU A 106 -6.32 18.16 8.74
C GLU A 106 -6.65 16.70 9.04
N GLY A 107 -6.82 16.36 10.30
CA GLY A 107 -7.10 15.01 10.74
C GLY A 107 -7.24 14.91 12.26
N CYS A 108 -7.40 13.69 12.75
CA CYS A 108 -7.42 13.39 14.18
C CYS A 108 -6.31 12.41 14.55
N ARG A 109 -5.69 12.63 15.72
CA ARG A 109 -4.72 11.70 16.32
C ARG A 109 -5.39 10.94 17.47
N HIS A 110 -5.25 9.63 17.48
CA HIS A 110 -5.74 8.77 18.55
C HIS A 110 -4.87 7.52 18.62
N ASP A 111 -4.42 7.12 19.82
CA ASP A 111 -3.61 5.92 20.05
C ASP A 111 -2.41 5.76 19.11
N ASN A 112 -1.64 6.84 18.92
CA ASN A 112 -0.50 6.95 17.99
C ASN A 112 -0.83 6.79 16.50
N ASN A 113 -2.10 6.60 16.15
CA ASN A 113 -2.57 6.60 14.77
C ASN A 113 -2.94 8.03 14.34
N PHE A 114 -2.81 8.29 13.04
CA PHE A 114 -3.29 9.52 12.42
C PHE A 114 -4.39 9.17 11.42
N THR A 115 -5.55 9.81 11.54
CA THR A 115 -6.69 9.59 10.65
C THR A 115 -7.06 10.89 9.96
N THR A 116 -7.28 10.83 8.64
CA THR A 116 -7.66 11.98 7.82
C THR A 116 -8.59 11.54 6.70
N LYS A 117 -9.25 12.49 6.05
CA LYS A 117 -9.98 12.21 4.81
C LYS A 117 -8.99 11.92 3.69
N VAL A 118 -9.37 11.00 2.80
CA VAL A 118 -8.55 10.70 1.62
C VAL A 118 -8.27 11.95 0.79
N GLY A 119 -9.28 12.80 0.56
CA GLY A 119 -9.17 14.01 -0.26
C GLY A 119 -8.13 14.99 0.28
N VAL A 120 -8.15 15.21 1.59
CA VAL A 120 -7.19 16.09 2.29
C VAL A 120 -5.77 15.57 2.13
N PHE A 121 -5.56 14.27 2.35
CA PHE A 121 -4.24 13.66 2.20
C PHE A 121 -3.74 13.70 0.75
N VAL A 122 -4.59 13.37 -0.21
CA VAL A 122 -4.27 13.39 -1.64
C VAL A 122 -3.92 14.82 -2.08
N GLU A 123 -4.70 15.82 -1.67
CA GLU A 123 -4.44 17.22 -1.97
C GLU A 123 -3.08 17.68 -1.43
N PHE A 124 -2.79 17.34 -0.17
CA PHE A 124 -1.52 17.65 0.47
C PHE A 124 -0.31 17.10 -0.30
N ILE A 125 -0.39 15.88 -0.81
CA ILE A 125 0.67 15.26 -1.61
C ILE A 125 0.75 15.91 -2.99
N LEU A 126 -0.37 16.19 -3.64
CA LEU A 126 -0.41 16.83 -4.95
C LEU A 126 0.24 18.23 -4.93
N VAL A 127 -0.03 19.02 -3.90
CA VAL A 127 0.61 20.35 -3.74
C VAL A 127 2.12 20.23 -3.68
N ARG A 128 2.65 19.23 -2.95
CA ARG A 128 4.11 18.99 -2.86
C ARG A 128 4.72 18.46 -4.15
N LEU A 129 3.98 17.64 -4.90
CA LEU A 129 4.43 17.12 -6.18
C LEU A 129 4.48 18.22 -7.25
N THR A 130 3.56 19.19 -7.21
CA THR A 130 3.37 20.21 -8.26
C THR A 130 4.10 21.52 -8.01
N THR A 131 5.05 21.57 -7.07
CA THR A 131 5.97 22.70 -6.90
C THR A 131 6.74 22.98 -8.21
N PRO A 132 6.95 24.25 -8.62
CA PRO A 132 7.55 24.60 -9.92
C PRO A 132 8.90 23.96 -10.23
N ASP A 133 9.70 23.65 -9.20
CA ASP A 133 11.03 23.03 -9.35
C ASP A 133 10.94 21.52 -9.70
N ASN A 134 9.78 20.91 -9.56
CA ASN A 134 9.59 19.49 -9.77
C ASN A 134 9.15 19.19 -11.22
N ASN A 135 9.85 18.27 -11.88
CA ASN A 135 9.45 17.77 -13.19
C ASN A 135 8.39 16.65 -13.09
N VAL A 136 7.16 17.04 -12.72
CA VAL A 136 6.03 16.12 -12.52
C VAL A 136 4.90 16.45 -13.50
N THR A 137 4.47 15.45 -14.27
CA THR A 137 3.33 15.53 -15.18
C THR A 137 2.15 14.72 -14.64
N LEU A 138 1.01 15.36 -14.41
CA LEU A 138 -0.22 14.72 -13.93
C LEU A 138 -1.22 14.56 -15.07
N ARG A 139 -1.72 13.34 -15.30
CA ARG A 139 -2.71 13.00 -16.33
C ARG A 139 -3.93 12.34 -15.69
N PHE A 140 -4.82 13.18 -15.16
CA PHE A 140 -6.14 12.75 -14.66
C PHE A 140 -7.14 12.55 -15.80
N GLY A 141 -8.15 11.71 -15.59
CA GLY A 141 -9.14 11.37 -16.63
C GLY A 141 -8.55 10.54 -17.77
N SER A 142 -7.37 9.94 -17.56
CA SER A 142 -6.60 9.23 -18.58
C SER A 142 -6.38 7.79 -18.15
N LYS A 143 -7.08 6.86 -18.80
CA LYS A 143 -6.94 5.44 -18.53
C LYS A 143 -5.60 4.92 -19.05
N PHE A 144 -4.91 4.12 -18.24
CA PHE A 144 -3.72 3.42 -18.71
C PHE A 144 -4.13 2.19 -19.51
N ASP A 145 -3.93 2.25 -20.82
CA ASP A 145 -4.30 1.21 -21.77
C ASP A 145 -3.14 0.86 -22.71
N LYS A 146 -3.42 0.06 -23.76
CA LYS A 146 -2.39 -0.35 -24.74
C LYS A 146 -1.81 0.82 -25.52
N GLU A 147 -2.58 1.88 -25.76
CA GLU A 147 -2.10 3.06 -26.51
C GLU A 147 -1.16 3.87 -25.64
N THR A 148 -1.56 4.11 -24.39
CA THR A 148 -0.75 4.76 -23.37
C THR A 148 0.54 3.98 -23.09
N CYS A 149 0.47 2.65 -23.08
CA CYS A 149 1.63 1.79 -22.91
C CYS A 149 2.66 1.97 -24.04
N LYS A 150 2.22 2.19 -25.29
CA LYS A 150 3.13 2.49 -26.42
C LYS A 150 3.83 3.84 -26.28
N GLU A 151 3.23 4.80 -25.55
CA GLU A 151 3.92 6.07 -25.26
C GLU A 151 5.17 5.86 -24.41
N LEU A 152 5.23 4.76 -23.63
CA LEU A 152 6.38 4.43 -22.80
C LEU A 152 7.59 4.04 -23.66
N ASP A 153 7.38 3.41 -24.81
CA ASP A 153 8.44 3.03 -25.75
C ASP A 153 9.18 4.25 -26.31
N GLY A 154 8.53 5.43 -26.30
CA GLY A 154 9.13 6.70 -26.71
C GLY A 154 10.00 7.38 -25.64
N ILE A 155 10.01 6.87 -24.41
CA ILE A 155 10.80 7.45 -23.32
C ILE A 155 12.25 6.99 -23.44
N GLN A 156 13.17 7.94 -23.56
CA GLN A 156 14.61 7.64 -23.63
C GLN A 156 15.20 7.37 -22.24
N GLY A 157 16.06 6.35 -22.18
CA GLY A 157 16.78 5.96 -20.96
C GLY A 157 15.95 5.07 -20.04
N ARG A 158 16.51 4.82 -18.85
CA ARG A 158 15.89 3.90 -17.88
C ARG A 158 14.53 4.39 -17.42
N LEU A 159 13.56 3.48 -17.44
CA LEU A 159 12.18 3.70 -17.04
C LEU A 159 11.84 2.82 -15.84
N LEU A 160 11.10 3.39 -14.88
CA LEU A 160 10.44 2.65 -13.81
C LEU A 160 8.94 2.90 -13.90
N VAL A 161 8.15 1.86 -14.13
CA VAL A 161 6.69 1.90 -14.10
C VAL A 161 6.17 1.27 -12.81
N ILE A 162 5.33 1.96 -12.06
CA ILE A 162 4.75 1.51 -10.80
C ILE A 162 3.24 1.42 -10.94
N ALA A 163 2.70 0.20 -10.98
CA ALA A 163 1.27 -0.08 -10.99
C ALA A 163 0.69 -0.01 -9.58
N CYS A 164 -0.17 0.98 -9.38
CA CYS A 164 -0.88 1.32 -8.13
C CYS A 164 -2.40 1.49 -8.39
N ASP A 165 -2.94 0.86 -9.43
CA ASP A 165 -4.32 0.99 -9.91
C ASP A 165 -5.34 0.11 -9.14
N GLY A 166 -4.91 -0.47 -8.02
CA GLY A 166 -5.75 -1.22 -7.09
C GLY A 166 -5.96 -2.68 -7.47
N ARG A 167 -6.76 -3.40 -6.67
CA ARG A 167 -6.99 -4.85 -6.85
C ARG A 167 -7.53 -5.23 -8.24
N ASN A 168 -8.40 -4.40 -8.81
CA ASN A 168 -9.02 -4.64 -10.12
C ASN A 168 -8.25 -3.98 -11.28
N GLY A 169 -7.07 -3.44 -10.99
CA GLY A 169 -6.18 -2.81 -11.94
C GLY A 169 -5.75 -3.75 -13.06
N GLN A 170 -5.49 -3.17 -14.23
CA GLN A 170 -5.04 -3.90 -15.43
C GLN A 170 -3.62 -3.52 -15.83
N ALA A 171 -3.04 -2.49 -15.21
CA ALA A 171 -1.73 -1.97 -15.57
C ALA A 171 -0.64 -3.03 -15.48
N SER A 172 -0.58 -3.79 -14.39
CA SER A 172 0.42 -4.86 -14.20
C SER A 172 0.40 -5.88 -15.34
N ARG A 173 -0.79 -6.31 -15.80
CA ARG A 173 -0.93 -7.23 -16.93
C ARG A 173 -0.49 -6.61 -18.25
N LEU A 174 -0.89 -5.36 -18.50
CA LEU A 174 -0.50 -4.66 -19.72
C LEU A 174 1.02 -4.48 -19.81
N LEU A 175 1.66 -4.32 -18.66
CA LEU A 175 3.11 -4.20 -18.50
C LEU A 175 3.83 -5.56 -18.43
N GLY A 176 3.13 -6.68 -18.66
CA GLY A 176 3.73 -8.01 -18.76
C GLY A 176 4.00 -8.73 -17.45
N LEU A 177 3.54 -8.22 -16.30
CA LEU A 177 3.56 -8.98 -15.04
C LEU A 177 2.47 -10.05 -15.03
N ASP A 178 2.79 -11.21 -14.45
CA ASP A 178 1.81 -12.27 -14.24
C ASP A 178 0.62 -11.80 -13.37
N GLU A 179 -0.57 -12.30 -13.69
CA GLU A 179 -1.80 -12.11 -12.90
C GLU A 179 -1.93 -13.12 -11.78
N PHE A 180 -1.10 -14.16 -11.77
CA PHE A 180 -1.17 -15.18 -10.74
C PHE A 180 -0.98 -14.60 -9.33
N SER A 181 -1.97 -14.87 -8.49
CA SER A 181 -1.98 -14.47 -7.09
C SER A 181 -2.20 -15.69 -6.19
N GLU A 182 -1.35 -15.83 -5.17
CA GLU A 182 -1.54 -16.79 -4.10
C GLU A 182 -2.52 -16.25 -3.05
N GLN A 183 -3.28 -17.14 -2.43
CA GLN A 183 -4.17 -16.80 -1.31
C GLN A 183 -3.71 -17.51 -0.04
N HIS A 184 -3.38 -16.72 0.97
CA HIS A 184 -2.99 -17.22 2.29
C HIS A 184 -4.15 -17.06 3.27
N SER A 185 -4.49 -18.14 3.98
CA SER A 185 -5.44 -18.05 5.09
C SER A 185 -4.82 -17.29 6.25
N CYS A 186 -5.56 -16.34 6.81
CA CYS A 186 -5.14 -15.62 8.01
C CYS A 186 -5.62 -16.30 9.30
N ASN A 187 -6.08 -17.57 9.20
CA ASN A 187 -6.59 -18.36 10.33
C ASN A 187 -7.69 -17.66 11.13
N ALA A 188 -8.54 -16.89 10.46
CA ALA A 188 -9.65 -16.15 11.05
C ALA A 188 -10.88 -16.16 10.14
N TYR A 189 -12.05 -16.02 10.75
CA TYR A 189 -13.28 -15.71 10.07
C TYR A 189 -13.69 -14.26 10.33
N GLY A 190 -14.35 -13.63 9.36
CA GLY A 190 -14.84 -12.28 9.52
C GLY A 190 -16.10 -11.99 8.73
N ALA A 191 -16.75 -10.88 9.10
CA ALA A 191 -17.87 -10.30 8.39
C ALA A 191 -17.79 -8.77 8.51
N ILE A 192 -18.32 -8.06 7.50
CA ILE A 192 -18.21 -6.61 7.41
C ILE A 192 -19.59 -6.02 7.18
N ALA A 193 -19.84 -4.84 7.74
CA ALA A 193 -20.94 -3.96 7.37
C ALA A 193 -20.45 -2.55 7.06
N ALA A 194 -21.17 -1.88 6.18
CA ALA A 194 -21.01 -0.48 5.82
C ALA A 194 -22.37 0.21 5.96
N ILE A 195 -22.38 1.36 6.63
CA ILE A 195 -23.57 2.14 6.95
C ILE A 195 -23.36 3.54 6.40
N GLU A 196 -24.26 3.97 5.52
CA GLU A 196 -24.32 5.36 5.05
C GLU A 196 -25.32 6.15 5.90
N ARG A 197 -24.87 7.28 6.46
CA ARG A 197 -25.63 8.18 7.32
C ARG A 197 -25.83 9.51 6.58
N THR A 198 -26.86 9.59 5.74
CA THR A 198 -27.04 10.69 4.76
C THR A 198 -27.01 12.08 5.38
N GLU A 199 -27.63 12.22 6.56
CA GLU A 199 -27.73 13.47 7.31
C GLU A 199 -26.45 13.85 8.08
N ALA A 200 -25.52 12.91 8.23
CA ALA A 200 -24.29 13.17 8.95
C ALA A 200 -23.28 13.90 8.05
N ARG A 201 -22.53 14.82 8.67
CA ARG A 201 -21.38 15.42 8.02
C ARG A 201 -20.32 14.36 7.76
N ASP A 202 -19.53 14.57 6.72
CA ASP A 202 -18.34 13.76 6.49
C ASP A 202 -17.20 14.38 7.32
N VAL A 203 -16.85 13.77 8.45
CA VAL A 203 -15.76 14.18 9.34
C VAL A 203 -15.01 12.93 9.77
N PRO A 204 -13.65 12.90 9.67
CA PRO A 204 -12.87 11.77 10.16
C PRO A 204 -13.20 11.47 11.62
N THR A 205 -13.29 10.18 11.96
CA THR A 205 -13.51 9.77 13.34
C THR A 205 -12.51 8.71 13.76
N PRO A 206 -12.13 8.69 15.05
CA PRO A 206 -11.24 7.66 15.55
C PRO A 206 -11.89 6.28 15.42
N GLU A 207 -11.06 5.27 15.25
CA GLU A 207 -11.50 3.88 15.30
C GLU A 207 -11.83 3.47 16.74
N LYS A 208 -12.76 2.53 16.89
CA LYS A 208 -13.07 1.90 18.18
C LYS A 208 -12.97 0.39 18.05
N ARG A 209 -12.25 -0.23 18.98
CA ARG A 209 -12.04 -1.68 19.04
C ARG A 209 -12.65 -2.24 20.31
N VAL A 210 -13.25 -3.41 20.20
CA VAL A 210 -13.85 -4.15 21.33
C VAL A 210 -13.58 -5.63 21.12
N HIS A 211 -13.17 -6.32 22.17
CA HIS A 211 -12.77 -7.73 22.10
C HIS A 211 -13.66 -8.60 22.99
N ASN A 212 -13.51 -9.92 22.84
CA ASN A 212 -14.19 -10.93 23.64
C ASN A 212 -15.72 -10.83 23.61
N LEU A 213 -16.29 -10.42 22.47
CA LEU A 213 -17.73 -10.35 22.29
C LEU A 213 -18.32 -11.75 22.12
N THR A 214 -19.45 -11.98 22.78
CA THR A 214 -20.27 -13.17 22.62
C THR A 214 -21.61 -12.81 22.02
N PHE A 215 -22.11 -13.67 21.14
CA PHE A 215 -23.44 -13.52 20.55
C PHE A 215 -24.33 -14.66 21.05
N ASP A 216 -25.47 -14.29 21.61
CA ASP A 216 -26.55 -15.23 21.90
C ASP A 216 -27.42 -15.38 20.66
N LEU A 217 -27.34 -16.57 20.06
CA LEU A 217 -28.08 -16.95 18.86
C LEU A 217 -29.12 -18.05 19.16
N SER A 218 -29.48 -18.24 20.43
CA SER A 218 -30.47 -19.24 20.87
C SER A 218 -31.82 -19.09 20.16
N ALA A 219 -32.26 -17.85 19.93
CA ALA A 219 -33.47 -17.54 19.16
C ALA A 219 -33.43 -18.04 17.70
N TYR A 220 -32.25 -18.33 17.16
CA TYR A 220 -32.05 -18.88 15.81
C TYR A 220 -31.70 -20.38 15.84
N GLY A 221 -31.85 -21.04 16.98
CA GLY A 221 -31.56 -22.47 17.15
C GLY A 221 -30.07 -22.81 17.30
N ALA A 222 -29.20 -21.81 17.46
CA ALA A 222 -27.78 -22.00 17.73
C ALA A 222 -27.51 -21.85 19.23
N TYR A 223 -27.59 -22.98 19.94
CA TYR A 223 -27.31 -23.05 21.37
C TYR A 223 -25.81 -23.06 21.63
N HIS A 224 -25.34 -22.24 22.57
CA HIS A 224 -24.01 -22.42 23.15
C HIS A 224 -23.96 -23.79 23.84
N SER A 225 -23.04 -24.65 23.41
CA SER A 225 -22.71 -25.83 24.21
C SER A 225 -21.89 -25.36 25.40
N ASP A 226 -22.10 -25.92 26.61
CA ASP A 226 -21.30 -25.57 27.80
C ASP A 226 -19.79 -25.84 27.62
N ASN A 227 -19.41 -26.57 26.55
CA ASN A 227 -18.04 -26.87 26.14
C ASN A 227 -17.51 -25.97 25.01
N ASP A 228 -18.24 -24.94 24.57
CA ASP A 228 -17.80 -24.03 23.51
C ASP A 228 -16.75 -23.04 24.04
N CYS A 229 -15.48 -23.45 24.01
CA CYS A 229 -14.33 -22.56 24.19
C CYS A 229 -14.16 -21.63 22.97
N SER A 230 -15.04 -20.65 22.82
CA SER A 230 -14.91 -19.61 21.79
C SER A 230 -13.90 -18.54 22.25
N PRO A 231 -12.95 -18.11 21.39
CA PRO A 231 -12.04 -17.01 21.71
C PRO A 231 -12.73 -15.64 21.78
N GLY A 232 -14.03 -15.57 21.49
CA GLY A 232 -14.80 -14.34 21.41
C GLY A 232 -14.54 -13.56 20.13
N PHE A 233 -15.51 -12.77 19.71
CA PHE A 233 -15.38 -11.91 18.54
C PHE A 233 -14.67 -10.60 18.90
N SER A 234 -13.84 -10.13 17.98
CA SER A 234 -13.32 -8.78 17.96
C SER A 234 -14.11 -7.94 16.97
N LEU A 235 -14.53 -6.77 17.43
CA LEU A 235 -15.28 -5.78 16.69
C LEU A 235 -14.41 -4.55 16.49
N LYS A 236 -14.45 -4.01 15.28
CA LYS A 236 -13.89 -2.71 14.95
C LYS A 236 -14.94 -1.84 14.28
N VAL A 237 -15.13 -0.62 14.78
CA VAL A 237 -15.95 0.43 14.17
C VAL A 237 -15.03 1.55 13.70
N PHE A 238 -15.07 1.87 12.42
CA PHE A 238 -14.19 2.87 11.79
C PHE A 238 -14.91 3.59 10.64
N GLY A 239 -14.19 4.46 9.93
CA GLY A 239 -14.76 5.32 8.90
C GLY A 239 -15.12 6.70 9.45
N ASN A 240 -15.66 7.56 8.60
CA ASN A 240 -16.06 8.90 8.99
C ASN A 240 -17.50 8.91 9.54
N SER A 241 -17.95 10.06 10.05
CA SER A 241 -19.29 10.18 10.65
C SER A 241 -20.44 9.93 9.66
N LYS A 242 -20.20 10.04 8.35
CA LYS A 242 -21.17 9.75 7.29
C LYS A 242 -21.13 8.29 6.83
N HIS A 243 -19.94 7.71 6.69
CA HIS A 243 -19.71 6.36 6.19
C HIS A 243 -19.01 5.53 7.26
N ARG A 244 -19.80 4.74 7.97
CA ARG A 244 -19.35 3.89 9.07
C ARG A 244 -19.16 2.47 8.61
N PHE A 245 -18.00 1.90 8.92
CA PHE A 245 -17.69 0.50 8.69
C PHE A 245 -17.61 -0.24 10.01
N ILE A 246 -18.08 -1.48 9.98
CA ILE A 246 -18.05 -2.38 11.13
C ILE A 246 -17.44 -3.69 10.66
N SER A 247 -16.36 -4.08 11.29
CA SER A 247 -15.66 -5.32 11.00
C SER A 247 -15.73 -6.22 12.22
N LEU A 248 -16.28 -7.41 12.05
CA LEU A 248 -16.29 -8.47 13.04
C LEU A 248 -15.30 -9.54 12.60
N ALA A 249 -14.44 -9.97 13.51
CA ALA A 249 -13.47 -11.03 13.26
C ALA A 249 -13.37 -11.97 14.47
N ILE A 250 -13.06 -13.23 14.21
CA ILE A 250 -12.79 -14.24 15.23
C ILE A 250 -11.70 -15.18 14.73
N SER A 251 -10.78 -15.58 15.61
CA SER A 251 -9.81 -16.64 15.31
C SER A 251 -10.56 -17.91 14.92
N LYS A 252 -10.05 -18.62 13.92
CA LYS A 252 -10.68 -19.83 13.38
C LYS A 252 -10.88 -20.85 14.50
N CYS A 253 -12.14 -21.21 14.76
CA CYS A 253 -12.52 -22.17 15.79
C CYS A 253 -13.77 -22.94 15.36
N GLU A 254 -14.09 -24.00 16.12
CA GLU A 254 -15.16 -24.95 15.81
C GLU A 254 -16.44 -24.74 16.64
N SER A 255 -16.60 -23.55 17.25
CA SER A 255 -17.78 -23.18 18.03
C SER A 255 -19.06 -23.27 17.20
N SER A 256 -20.13 -23.74 17.85
CA SER A 256 -21.49 -23.82 17.32
C SER A 256 -21.97 -22.48 16.74
N VAL A 257 -21.71 -21.37 17.42
CA VAL A 257 -22.04 -20.01 16.97
C VAL A 257 -21.31 -19.65 15.68
N VAL A 258 -20.01 -19.94 15.60
CA VAL A 258 -19.21 -19.68 14.39
C VAL A 258 -19.71 -20.53 13.22
N LYS A 259 -20.05 -21.80 13.47
CA LYS A 259 -20.64 -22.69 12.46
C LYS A 259 -21.97 -22.13 11.94
N ALA A 260 -22.88 -21.73 12.82
CA ALA A 260 -24.16 -21.14 12.46
C ALA A 260 -24.00 -19.86 11.63
N LEU A 261 -23.07 -18.98 12.01
CA LEU A 261 -22.77 -17.74 11.30
C LEU A 261 -22.08 -17.96 9.94
N ARG A 262 -21.45 -19.12 9.71
CA ARG A 262 -20.86 -19.49 8.41
C ARG A 262 -21.88 -20.10 7.45
N THR A 263 -22.83 -20.88 7.96
CA THR A 263 -23.79 -21.62 7.12
C THR A 263 -25.05 -20.83 6.77
N ILE A 264 -25.32 -19.71 7.45
CA ILE A 264 -26.52 -18.84 7.34
C ILE A 264 -27.82 -19.62 7.55
N LEU A 265 -28.48 -19.36 8.69
CA LEU A 265 -29.84 -19.81 8.95
C LEU A 265 -30.88 -18.74 8.51
N ASP A 266 -30.55 -17.44 8.69
CA ASP A 266 -31.37 -16.29 8.25
C ASP A 266 -30.47 -15.07 7.94
N ARG A 267 -30.71 -14.39 6.82
CA ARG A 267 -29.98 -13.15 6.43
C ARG A 267 -30.25 -11.99 7.39
N SER A 268 -31.40 -11.97 8.06
CA SER A 268 -31.75 -10.93 9.04
C SER A 268 -30.83 -10.95 10.26
N MET A 269 -30.29 -12.13 10.60
CA MET A 269 -29.45 -12.34 11.78
C MET A 269 -28.18 -11.48 11.75
N MET A 270 -27.43 -11.49 10.63
CA MET A 270 -26.20 -10.68 10.49
C MET A 270 -26.50 -9.18 10.53
N ARG A 271 -27.60 -8.72 9.90
CA ARG A 271 -28.04 -7.32 10.00
C ARG A 271 -28.30 -6.92 11.45
N ASN A 272 -29.02 -7.77 12.19
CA ASN A 272 -29.35 -7.52 13.59
C ASN A 272 -28.10 -7.49 14.48
N ILE A 273 -27.13 -8.37 14.24
CA ILE A 273 -25.82 -8.34 14.92
C ILE A 273 -25.12 -7.02 14.66
N PHE A 274 -24.95 -6.61 13.39
CA PHE A 274 -24.27 -5.36 13.05
C PHE A 274 -25.00 -4.12 13.59
N MET A 275 -26.33 -4.09 13.51
CA MET A 275 -27.14 -3.00 14.07
C MET A 275 -26.96 -2.90 15.60
N LYS A 276 -27.00 -4.03 16.32
CA LYS A 276 -26.76 -4.06 17.77
C LYS A 276 -25.34 -3.63 18.11
N CYS A 277 -24.32 -4.15 17.39
CA CYS A 277 -22.94 -3.74 17.56
C CYS A 277 -22.75 -2.23 17.34
N PHE A 278 -23.33 -1.68 16.27
CA PHE A 278 -23.29 -0.24 16.03
C PHE A 278 -23.94 0.53 17.18
N ASN A 279 -25.18 0.22 17.54
CA ASN A 279 -25.92 0.98 18.55
C ASN A 279 -25.26 0.95 19.92
N LEU A 280 -24.59 -0.15 20.27
CA LEU A 280 -23.86 -0.31 21.51
C LEU A 280 -22.52 0.42 21.52
N TYR A 281 -21.81 0.43 20.39
CA TYR A 281 -20.42 0.90 20.33
C TYR A 281 -20.19 2.19 19.54
N LYS A 282 -21.22 2.78 18.93
CA LYS A 282 -21.16 4.10 18.30
C LYS A 282 -20.57 5.16 19.23
N MET A 283 -20.09 6.25 18.65
CA MET A 283 -19.63 7.41 19.42
C MET A 283 -20.84 8.11 20.07
N GLY A 284 -20.59 8.82 21.17
CA GLY A 284 -21.66 9.44 21.97
C GLY A 284 -22.55 10.41 21.19
N TYR A 285 -22.00 11.11 20.19
CA TYR A 285 -22.71 12.06 19.33
C TYR A 285 -23.46 11.40 18.17
N GLU A 286 -23.32 10.09 17.95
CA GLU A 286 -23.98 9.39 16.85
C GLU A 286 -25.39 8.95 17.26
N GLN A 287 -26.34 9.04 16.33
CA GLN A 287 -27.68 8.54 16.56
C GLN A 287 -27.71 7.01 16.43
N SER A 288 -28.58 6.36 17.20
CA SER A 288 -28.84 4.93 17.05
C SER A 288 -29.56 4.65 15.74
N LEU A 289 -29.21 3.53 15.10
CA LEU A 289 -29.88 3.02 13.92
C LEU A 289 -31.19 2.33 14.31
N SER A 290 -32.27 2.71 13.65
CA SER A 290 -33.51 1.94 13.64
C SER A 290 -33.40 0.77 12.65
N GLU A 291 -34.26 -0.23 12.81
CA GLU A 291 -34.33 -1.35 11.88
C GLU A 291 -34.73 -0.90 10.46
N SER A 292 -35.70 0.03 10.36
CA SER A 292 -36.12 0.62 9.08
C SER A 292 -34.99 1.35 8.36
N TYR A 293 -34.09 2.01 9.11
CA TYR A 293 -32.94 2.68 8.52
C TYR A 293 -31.89 1.67 8.06
N ALA A 294 -31.56 0.68 8.90
CA ALA A 294 -30.60 -0.36 8.58
C ALA A 294 -31.01 -1.15 7.32
N LEU A 295 -32.31 -1.38 7.11
CA LEU A 295 -32.83 -2.04 5.91
C LEU A 295 -32.45 -1.34 4.60
N ASN A 296 -32.42 -0.01 4.60
CA ASN A 296 -32.22 0.79 3.38
C ASN A 296 -30.78 1.28 3.21
N HIS A 297 -30.02 1.41 4.31
CA HIS A 297 -28.72 2.09 4.30
C HIS A 297 -27.55 1.25 4.85
N MET A 298 -27.78 -0.01 5.24
CA MET A 298 -26.72 -0.92 5.67
C MET A 298 -26.45 -1.98 4.60
N LYS A 299 -25.22 -2.02 4.10
CA LYS A 299 -24.69 -3.15 3.33
C LYS A 299 -23.89 -4.03 4.28
N PHE A 300 -24.08 -5.34 4.25
CA PHE A 300 -23.39 -6.24 5.17
C PHE A 300 -23.10 -7.61 4.56
N SER A 301 -22.10 -8.29 5.10
CA SER A 301 -21.79 -9.68 4.76
C SER A 301 -22.87 -10.59 5.35
N PRO A 302 -23.55 -11.43 4.55
CA PRO A 302 -24.64 -12.26 5.03
C PRO A 302 -24.18 -13.46 5.88
N ARG A 303 -22.87 -13.74 5.88
CA ARG A 303 -22.18 -14.76 6.69
C ARG A 303 -20.77 -14.34 7.05
N LEU A 304 -20.21 -15.07 7.99
CA LEU A 304 -18.76 -15.15 8.15
C LEU A 304 -18.10 -15.79 6.92
N PHE A 305 -17.00 -15.21 6.48
CA PHE A 305 -16.11 -15.74 5.46
C PHE A 305 -14.69 -15.89 6.02
N GLU A 306 -13.89 -16.76 5.41
CA GLU A 306 -12.47 -16.88 5.79
C GLU A 306 -11.71 -15.64 5.36
N ILE A 307 -11.02 -15.01 6.29
CA ILE A 307 -10.15 -13.88 6.00
C ILE A 307 -8.88 -14.40 5.34
N LYS A 308 -8.59 -13.87 4.16
CA LYS A 308 -7.46 -14.25 3.33
C LYS A 308 -6.68 -13.03 2.89
N LEU A 309 -5.37 -13.19 2.80
CA LEU A 309 -4.45 -12.27 2.17
C LEU A 309 -4.16 -12.77 0.76
N SER A 310 -4.42 -11.95 -0.25
CA SER A 310 -4.04 -12.23 -1.62
C SER A 310 -2.73 -11.53 -1.94
N GLN A 311 -1.74 -12.29 -2.38
CA GLN A 311 -0.42 -11.81 -2.79
C GLN A 311 -0.20 -12.12 -4.27
N ARG A 312 0.20 -11.11 -5.05
CA ARG A 312 0.72 -11.30 -6.39
C ARG A 312 2.11 -11.95 -6.32
N CYS A 313 2.33 -13.03 -7.07
CA CYS A 313 3.62 -13.72 -7.03
C CYS A 313 4.71 -12.91 -7.73
N GLU A 314 4.39 -12.32 -8.88
CA GLU A 314 5.31 -11.44 -9.62
C GLU A 314 4.97 -9.97 -9.36
N THR A 315 5.75 -9.32 -8.50
CA THR A 315 5.54 -7.90 -8.13
C THR A 315 6.59 -6.97 -8.70
N VAL A 316 7.63 -7.52 -9.33
CA VAL A 316 8.74 -6.77 -9.91
C VAL A 316 9.31 -7.52 -11.10
N ALA A 317 9.55 -6.82 -12.20
CA ALA A 317 10.17 -7.35 -13.40
C ALA A 317 11.08 -6.31 -14.07
N TYR A 318 11.96 -6.79 -14.95
CA TYR A 318 12.80 -5.97 -15.80
C TYR A 318 12.72 -6.45 -17.25
N PHE A 319 12.44 -5.52 -18.16
CA PHE A 319 12.36 -5.76 -19.59
C PHE A 319 13.61 -5.18 -20.26
N HIS A 320 14.49 -6.06 -20.74
CA HIS A 320 15.80 -5.68 -21.25
C HIS A 320 15.73 -4.82 -22.51
N ASP A 321 14.82 -5.16 -23.44
CA ASP A 321 14.72 -4.51 -24.75
C ASP A 321 14.41 -3.00 -24.64
N CYS A 322 13.72 -2.59 -23.59
CA CYS A 322 13.31 -1.20 -23.34
C CYS A 322 13.88 -0.60 -22.05
N ASP A 323 14.87 -1.24 -21.41
CA ASP A 323 15.48 -0.82 -20.11
C ASP A 323 14.41 -0.36 -19.08
N THR A 324 13.34 -1.14 -18.96
CA THR A 324 12.16 -0.79 -18.17
C THR A 324 11.99 -1.73 -16.98
N PHE A 325 11.92 -1.14 -15.79
CA PHE A 325 11.51 -1.83 -14.57
C PHE A 325 10.02 -1.65 -14.36
N VAL A 326 9.34 -2.72 -13.97
CA VAL A 326 7.92 -2.69 -13.64
C VAL A 326 7.74 -3.16 -12.21
N LEU A 327 6.93 -2.44 -11.44
CA LEU A 327 6.53 -2.77 -10.06
C LEU A 327 5.02 -2.82 -9.96
N ALA A 328 4.50 -3.74 -9.15
CA ALA A 328 3.15 -3.66 -8.60
C ALA A 328 3.26 -3.27 -7.12
N GLU A 329 2.44 -2.30 -6.68
CA GLU A 329 2.42 -1.79 -5.31
C GLU A 329 0.99 -1.61 -4.79
N GLY A 330 0.86 -1.56 -3.46
CA GLY A 330 -0.44 -1.46 -2.79
C GLY A 330 -1.35 -2.65 -3.08
N GLU A 331 -2.64 -2.39 -3.29
CA GLU A 331 -3.63 -3.46 -3.49
C GLU A 331 -3.41 -4.24 -4.80
N ALA A 332 -2.68 -3.67 -5.77
CA ALA A 332 -2.30 -4.37 -7.01
C ALA A 332 -1.26 -5.49 -6.75
N ALA A 333 -0.55 -5.42 -5.62
CA ALA A 333 0.43 -6.41 -5.19
C ALA A 333 -0.05 -7.27 -4.02
N LEU A 334 -0.69 -6.66 -3.02
CA LEU A 334 -1.04 -7.33 -1.77
C LEU A 334 -2.32 -6.73 -1.17
N SER A 335 -3.32 -7.57 -0.91
CA SER A 335 -4.60 -7.07 -0.37
C SER A 335 -5.37 -8.12 0.45
N PHE A 336 -5.98 -7.69 1.56
CA PHE A 336 -6.91 -8.54 2.33
C PHE A 336 -8.28 -8.58 1.64
N ASN A 337 -8.98 -9.71 1.72
CA ASN A 337 -10.41 -9.78 1.38
C ASN A 337 -11.32 -9.22 2.50
N PHE A 338 -10.72 -8.52 3.47
CA PHE A 338 -11.37 -8.04 4.68
C PHE A 338 -10.93 -6.59 4.97
N HIS A 339 -11.88 -5.72 5.29
CA HIS A 339 -11.59 -4.32 5.59
C HIS A 339 -11.20 -4.15 7.05
N THR A 340 -9.96 -3.73 7.29
CA THR A 340 -9.45 -3.50 8.64
C THR A 340 -9.52 -2.04 9.05
N GLY A 341 -9.82 -1.13 8.10
CA GLY A 341 -9.72 0.33 8.33
C GLY A 341 -8.27 0.84 8.38
N LEU A 342 -7.29 -0.06 8.24
CA LEU A 342 -5.86 0.20 8.19
C LEU A 342 -5.27 -0.26 6.85
N ASP A 343 -6.10 -0.41 5.82
CA ASP A 343 -5.76 -1.09 4.57
C ASP A 343 -4.66 -0.36 3.76
N ILE A 344 -4.42 0.93 4.04
CA ILE A 344 -3.31 1.70 3.45
C ILE A 344 -1.93 1.33 4.03
N ASN A 345 -1.87 0.86 5.28
CA ASN A 345 -0.59 0.61 5.97
C ASN A 345 0.20 -0.55 5.35
N PRO A 346 -0.42 -1.69 4.97
CA PRO A 346 0.24 -2.72 4.16
C PRO A 346 0.89 -2.15 2.88
N ALA A 347 0.19 -1.25 2.19
CA ALA A 347 0.72 -0.63 0.98
C ALA A 347 1.95 0.26 1.29
N ILE A 348 1.90 1.04 2.37
CA ILE A 348 3.03 1.87 2.82
C ILE A 348 4.22 0.99 3.20
N ARG A 349 4.02 -0.13 3.91
CA ARG A 349 5.07 -1.10 4.21
C ARG A 349 5.75 -1.61 2.93
N GLY A 350 4.99 -1.85 1.85
CA GLY A 350 5.54 -2.16 0.52
C GLY A 350 6.44 -1.05 -0.04
N LEU A 351 5.99 0.20 0.07
CA LEU A 351 6.70 1.39 -0.41
C LEU A 351 7.97 1.74 0.40
N MET A 352 8.16 1.21 1.60
CA MET A 352 9.35 1.52 2.44
C MET A 352 10.69 1.21 1.76
N SER A 353 10.71 0.25 0.82
CA SER A 353 11.90 -0.08 0.04
C SER A 353 12.08 0.75 -1.23
N LEU A 354 11.08 1.55 -1.63
CA LEU A 354 11.01 2.15 -2.96
C LEU A 354 12.16 3.11 -3.23
N SER A 355 12.46 4.04 -2.32
CA SER A 355 13.55 5.02 -2.52
C SER A 355 14.90 4.33 -2.72
N LYS A 356 15.16 3.25 -1.96
CA LYS A 356 16.39 2.47 -2.09
C LYS A 356 16.42 1.68 -3.39
N PHE A 357 15.30 1.08 -3.77
CA PHE A 357 15.18 0.37 -5.04
C PHE A 357 15.44 1.30 -6.24
N ILE A 358 14.84 2.50 -6.23
CA ILE A 358 15.07 3.54 -7.24
C ILE A 358 16.56 3.89 -7.34
N GLU A 359 17.24 4.06 -6.21
CA GLU A 359 18.68 4.29 -6.20
C GLU A 359 19.45 3.13 -6.83
N MET A 360 19.13 1.89 -6.46
CA MET A 360 19.78 0.70 -6.98
C MET A 360 19.61 0.56 -8.49
N ILE A 361 18.38 0.69 -9.02
CA ILE A 361 18.14 0.59 -10.46
C ILE A 361 18.76 1.77 -11.20
N THR A 362 18.82 2.97 -10.63
CA THR A 362 19.46 4.13 -11.30
C THR A 362 20.96 3.91 -11.49
N LEU A 363 21.59 3.17 -10.56
CA LEU A 363 23.03 2.90 -10.57
C LEU A 363 23.41 1.57 -11.23
N ALA A 364 22.44 0.72 -11.55
CA ALA A 364 22.68 -0.59 -12.15
C ALA A 364 23.23 -0.48 -13.57
N GLU A 365 24.40 -1.06 -13.85
CA GLU A 365 25.02 -1.05 -15.18
C GLU A 365 25.16 -2.45 -15.78
N SER A 366 25.24 -3.47 -14.92
CA SER A 366 25.38 -4.86 -15.30
C SER A 366 24.12 -5.65 -14.99
N GLU A 367 23.91 -6.75 -15.70
CA GLU A 367 22.84 -7.71 -15.41
C GLU A 367 22.87 -8.17 -13.96
N HIS A 368 24.06 -8.36 -13.38
CA HIS A 368 24.22 -8.70 -11.97
C HIS A 368 23.66 -7.60 -11.04
N SER A 369 23.95 -6.32 -11.33
CA SER A 369 23.42 -5.21 -10.53
C SER A 369 21.90 -5.05 -10.68
N ILE A 370 21.36 -5.30 -11.88
CA ILE A 370 19.92 -5.33 -12.15
C ILE A 370 19.27 -6.46 -11.34
N SER A 371 19.81 -7.68 -11.44
CA SER A 371 19.32 -8.84 -10.68
C SER A 371 19.33 -8.60 -9.17
N ASN A 372 20.39 -7.95 -8.64
CA ASN A 372 20.46 -7.59 -7.22
C ASN A 372 19.36 -6.59 -6.81
N ALA A 373 19.02 -5.63 -7.66
CA ALA A 373 17.93 -4.70 -7.41
C ALA A 373 16.57 -5.41 -7.39
N LEU A 374 16.31 -6.29 -8.37
CA LEU A 374 15.09 -7.11 -8.42
C LEU A 374 14.98 -7.99 -7.17
N LEU A 375 16.05 -8.72 -6.82
CA LEU A 375 16.10 -9.59 -5.64
C LEU A 375 15.85 -8.81 -4.35
N PHE A 376 16.43 -7.61 -4.22
CA PHE A 376 16.18 -6.74 -3.07
C PHE A 376 14.69 -6.44 -2.92
N LYS A 377 14.02 -6.06 -4.01
CA LYS A 377 12.60 -5.73 -3.98
C LYS A 377 11.71 -6.95 -3.75
N MET A 378 12.01 -8.09 -4.39
CA MET A 378 11.30 -9.35 -4.17
C MET A 378 11.35 -9.79 -2.71
N LYS A 379 12.55 -9.78 -2.11
CA LYS A 379 12.75 -10.15 -0.70
C LYS A 379 11.99 -9.24 0.26
N HIS A 380 11.97 -7.93 -0.02
CA HIS A 380 11.19 -6.98 0.77
C HIS A 380 9.69 -7.30 0.70
N ASN A 381 9.15 -7.52 -0.50
CA ASN A 381 7.74 -7.83 -0.69
C ASN A 381 7.34 -9.16 -0.02
N GLU A 382 8.21 -10.18 -0.10
CA GLU A 382 8.03 -11.46 0.59
C GLU A 382 8.03 -11.29 2.12
N PHE A 383 8.96 -10.48 2.64
CA PHE A 383 9.02 -10.15 4.07
C PHE A 383 7.74 -9.46 4.54
N VAL A 384 7.27 -8.44 3.82
CA VAL A 384 6.02 -7.72 4.14
C VAL A 384 4.83 -8.68 4.14
N CYS A 385 4.72 -9.58 3.15
CA CYS A 385 3.65 -10.57 3.13
C CYS A 385 3.71 -11.50 4.35
N LYS A 386 4.88 -12.09 4.63
CA LYS A 386 5.07 -13.00 5.77
C LYS A 386 4.74 -12.34 7.11
N ASP A 387 5.16 -11.08 7.28
CA ASP A 387 4.81 -10.28 8.46
C ASP A 387 3.30 -10.08 8.58
N LEU A 388 2.62 -9.71 7.49
CA LEU A 388 1.17 -9.50 7.48
C LEU A 388 0.37 -10.79 7.72
N ILE A 389 0.83 -11.93 7.21
CA ILE A 389 0.21 -13.25 7.52
C ILE A 389 0.31 -13.55 9.01
N ARG A 390 1.47 -13.26 9.63
CA ARG A 390 1.74 -13.61 11.03
C ARG A 390 1.13 -12.61 12.02
N ASN A 391 1.25 -11.32 11.73
CA ASN A 391 0.99 -10.24 12.67
C ASN A 391 -0.13 -9.29 12.20
N GLY A 392 -0.47 -9.26 10.91
CA GLY A 392 -1.37 -8.26 10.33
C GLY A 392 -2.75 -8.22 11.00
N LEU A 393 -3.50 -9.32 11.03
CA LEU A 393 -4.79 -9.35 11.73
C LEU A 393 -4.65 -9.16 13.25
N ARG A 394 -3.54 -9.61 13.83
CA ARG A 394 -3.28 -9.38 15.25
C ARG A 394 -3.22 -7.89 15.55
N GLU A 395 -2.44 -7.14 14.78
CA GLU A 395 -2.25 -5.69 14.94
C GLU A 395 -3.46 -4.86 14.50
N TYR A 396 -4.15 -5.28 13.44
CA TYR A 396 -5.18 -4.46 12.83
C TYR A 396 -6.58 -4.72 13.38
N MET A 397 -6.81 -5.88 13.98
CA MET A 397 -8.12 -6.32 14.47
C MET A 397 -8.14 -6.90 15.88
N PHE A 398 -7.13 -7.67 16.31
CA PHE A 398 -7.18 -8.40 17.59
C PHE A 398 -6.44 -7.74 18.75
N SER A 399 -5.69 -6.65 18.51
CA SER A 399 -4.91 -5.91 19.52
C SER A 399 -5.58 -4.63 19.98
#